data_AF-A0A561UHK9-F1
#
_entry.id   AF-A0A561UHK9-F1
#
_cell.length_a   1.000
_cell.length_b   1.000
_cell.length_c   1.000
_cell.angle_alpha   90.00
_cell.angle_beta   90.00
_cell.angle_gamma   90.00
#
_symmetry.space_group_name_H-M   'P 1'
#
loop_
_entity.id
_entity.type
_entity.pdbx_description
1 polymer ?
#
loop_
_entity_poly.entity_id
_entity_poly.type
_entity_poly.pdbx_seq_one_letter_code
_entity_poly.pdbx_strand_id
1 'polypeptide(L)'
;MTEHSDSYLFSAPPMLDADGVTIWVKYHGRSEEGIFFDRWEKLTPGHQRYDELLPQARLNAQEQYSDDDLDDDEEEQPAAPHPETLSMLLEMQRRTRERGDR
;
A
#
# COMPACT_ATOMS: atom_id res chain seq x y z
N MET A 1 -18.45 -26.20 -32.82
CA MET A 1 -18.10 -24.77 -32.76
C MET A 1 -18.05 -24.43 -31.28
N THR A 2 -16.87 -24.47 -30.68
CA THR A 2 -16.69 -24.15 -29.25
C THR A 2 -15.59 -23.10 -29.17
N GLU A 3 -16.08 -21.87 -29.00
CA GLU A 3 -15.49 -20.74 -28.29
C GLU A 3 -13.97 -20.72 -28.19
N HIS A 4 -13.36 -19.79 -28.93
CA HIS A 4 -12.05 -19.25 -28.61
C HIS A 4 -12.14 -18.60 -27.23
N SER A 5 -11.87 -19.37 -26.17
CA SER A 5 -11.53 -18.84 -24.86
C SER A 5 -10.20 -18.10 -25.00
N ASP A 6 -10.29 -16.85 -25.42
CA ASP A 6 -9.25 -15.87 -25.21
C ASP A 6 -9.09 -15.78 -23.69
N SER A 7 -8.07 -16.46 -23.17
CA SER A 7 -7.83 -16.62 -21.74
C SER A 7 -7.36 -15.28 -21.16
N TYR A 8 -8.24 -14.28 -21.12
CA TYR A 8 -8.08 -13.08 -20.32
C TYR A 8 -8.14 -13.48 -18.86
N LEU A 9 -7.01 -13.95 -18.35
CA LEU A 9 -6.82 -14.20 -16.93
C LEU A 9 -6.75 -12.85 -16.24
N PHE A 10 -7.80 -12.51 -15.49
CA PHE A 10 -7.72 -11.47 -14.48
C PHE A 10 -6.56 -11.80 -13.55
N SER A 11 -5.55 -10.93 -13.51
CA SER A 11 -4.36 -11.15 -12.68
C SER A 11 -4.47 -10.52 -11.31
N ALA A 12 -5.43 -9.63 -11.13
CA ALA A 12 -5.79 -9.05 -9.85
C ALA A 12 -7.31 -8.85 -9.79
N PRO A 13 -7.90 -8.88 -8.59
CA PRO A 13 -9.30 -8.55 -8.43
C PRO A 13 -9.59 -7.11 -8.93
N PRO A 14 -10.77 -6.86 -9.52
CA PRO A 14 -11.16 -5.52 -9.96
C PRO A 14 -11.28 -4.59 -8.74
N MET A 15 -10.88 -3.32 -8.90
CA MET A 15 -10.85 -2.33 -7.82
C MET A 15 -11.70 -1.13 -8.20
N LEU A 16 -12.47 -0.57 -7.26
CA LEU A 16 -13.16 0.69 -7.49
C LEU A 16 -12.19 1.86 -7.29
N ASP A 17 -12.22 2.83 -8.20
CA ASP A 17 -11.43 4.05 -8.13
C ASP A 17 -11.97 5.01 -7.06
N ALA A 18 -11.16 6.02 -6.69
CA ALA A 18 -11.53 7.00 -5.66
C ALA A 18 -12.82 7.78 -5.98
N ASP A 19 -13.16 7.93 -7.25
CA ASP A 19 -14.42 8.54 -7.69
C ASP A 19 -15.67 7.70 -7.33
N GLY A 20 -15.49 6.45 -6.90
CA GLY A 20 -16.57 5.52 -6.57
C GLY A 20 -17.36 5.01 -7.77
N VAL A 21 -16.91 5.34 -8.99
CA VAL A 21 -17.61 5.08 -10.26
C VAL A 21 -16.70 4.41 -11.29
N THR A 22 -15.41 4.69 -11.31
CA THR A 22 -14.50 4.02 -12.26
C THR A 22 -14.05 2.68 -11.68
N ILE A 23 -13.98 1.62 -12.49
CA ILE A 23 -13.42 0.33 -12.07
C ILE A 23 -12.08 0.12 -12.77
N TRP A 24 -11.06 -0.23 -12.00
CA TRP A 24 -9.77 -0.66 -12.48
C TRP A 24 -9.69 -2.18 -12.58
N VAL A 25 -9.29 -2.67 -13.74
CA VAL A 25 -9.09 -4.08 -14.00
C VAL A 25 -7.65 -4.32 -14.41
N LYS A 26 -7.02 -5.33 -13.81
CA LYS A 26 -5.69 -5.78 -14.20
C LYS A 26 -5.78 -6.96 -15.15
N TYR A 27 -5.24 -6.77 -16.34
CA TYR A 27 -5.06 -7.82 -17.33
C TYR A 27 -3.59 -8.24 -17.36
N HIS A 28 -3.38 -9.54 -17.20
CA HIS A 28 -2.09 -10.16 -17.48
C HIS A 28 -2.30 -11.24 -18.54
N GLY A 29 -1.37 -11.32 -19.47
CA GLY A 29 -1.46 -12.34 -20.48
C GLY A 29 -0.14 -12.50 -21.21
N ARG A 30 -0.16 -13.43 -22.15
CA ARG A 30 0.90 -13.64 -23.09
C ARG A 30 0.31 -13.53 -24.48
N SER A 31 0.86 -12.63 -25.30
CA SER A 31 0.46 -12.52 -26.70
C SER A 31 0.82 -13.79 -27.47
N GLU A 32 0.25 -13.94 -28.68
CA GLU A 32 0.56 -15.07 -29.57
C GLU A 32 2.05 -15.13 -29.95
N GLU A 33 2.72 -13.98 -30.01
CA GLU A 33 4.17 -13.86 -30.23
C GLU A 33 5.00 -14.22 -28.98
N GLY A 34 4.34 -14.54 -27.87
CA GLY A 34 4.97 -14.97 -26.65
C GLY A 34 5.38 -13.83 -25.70
N ILE A 35 4.95 -12.60 -25.96
CA ILE A 35 5.28 -11.41 -25.15
C ILE A 35 4.32 -11.34 -23.96
N PHE A 36 4.88 -11.30 -22.75
CA PHE A 36 4.10 -11.07 -21.55
C PHE A 36 3.68 -9.61 -21.48
N PHE A 37 2.41 -9.36 -21.20
CA PHE A 37 1.90 -8.03 -20.94
C PHE A 37 1.19 -7.98 -19.61
N ASP A 38 1.35 -6.84 -18.93
CA ASP A 38 0.66 -6.48 -17.71
C ASP A 38 0.09 -5.08 -17.93
N ARG A 39 -1.24 -4.95 -17.90
CA ARG A 39 -1.93 -3.69 -18.19
C ARG A 39 -3.08 -3.49 -17.22
N TRP A 40 -3.23 -2.26 -16.77
CA TRP A 40 -4.44 -1.78 -16.12
C TRP A 40 -5.37 -1.13 -17.14
N GLU A 41 -6.65 -1.49 -17.08
CA GLU A 41 -7.71 -0.90 -17.88
C GLU A 41 -8.74 -0.23 -16.98
N LYS A 42 -9.23 0.94 -17.42
CA LYS A 42 -10.29 1.69 -16.77
C LYS A 42 -11.62 1.34 -17.42
N LEU A 43 -12.57 0.90 -16.62
CA LEU A 43 -13.94 0.67 -17.02
C LEU A 43 -14.83 1.77 -16.46
N THR A 44 -15.59 2.41 -17.36
CA THR A 44 -16.58 3.42 -17.02
C THR A 44 -18.01 2.85 -17.11
N PRO A 45 -18.99 3.49 -16.46
CA PRO A 45 -20.40 3.15 -16.63
C PRO A 45 -20.80 3.09 -18.10
N GLY A 46 -21.54 2.04 -18.48
CA GLY A 46 -21.90 1.75 -19.88
C GLY A 46 -20.97 0.79 -20.60
N HIS A 47 -19.84 0.40 -20.00
CA HIS A 47 -19.06 -0.74 -20.50
C HIS A 47 -19.80 -2.06 -20.25
N GLN A 48 -19.79 -2.99 -21.21
CA GLN A 48 -20.54 -4.25 -21.14
C GLN A 48 -20.31 -5.04 -19.85
N ARG A 49 -19.07 -5.02 -19.35
CA ARG A 49 -18.62 -5.77 -18.17
C ARG A 49 -18.67 -4.95 -16.88
N TYR A 50 -19.08 -3.69 -16.96
CA TYR A 50 -19.07 -2.79 -15.80
C TYR A 50 -19.98 -3.30 -14.69
N ASP A 51 -21.25 -3.61 -15.01
CA ASP A 51 -22.24 -4.08 -14.04
C ASP A 51 -21.88 -5.44 -13.43
N GLU A 52 -21.18 -6.30 -14.18
CA GLU A 52 -20.68 -7.59 -13.69
C GLU A 52 -19.56 -7.41 -12.66
N LEU A 53 -18.65 -6.46 -12.89
CA LEU A 53 -17.45 -6.27 -12.08
C LEU A 53 -17.67 -5.28 -10.92
N LEU A 54 -18.70 -4.43 -10.98
CA LEU A 54 -19.00 -3.43 -9.96
C LEU A 54 -19.18 -4.01 -8.55
N PRO A 55 -19.89 -5.13 -8.33
CA PRO A 55 -20.03 -5.72 -7.00
C PRO A 55 -18.69 -6.17 -6.42
N GLN A 56 -17.83 -6.77 -7.25
CA GLN A 56 -16.49 -7.21 -6.82
C GLN A 56 -15.59 -6.00 -6.54
N ALA A 57 -15.61 -5.00 -7.42
CA ALA A 57 -14.85 -3.76 -7.26
C ALA A 57 -15.17 -3.03 -5.95
N ARG A 58 -16.45 -3.02 -5.56
CA ARG A 58 -16.91 -2.43 -4.29
C ARG A 58 -16.36 -3.16 -3.06
N LEU A 59 -16.23 -4.48 -3.10
CA LEU A 59 -15.66 -5.25 -1.99
C LEU A 59 -14.17 -4.91 -1.79
N ASN A 60 -13.41 -4.87 -2.88
CA ASN A 60 -11.97 -4.55 -2.82
C ASN A 60 -11.68 -3.08 -2.45
N ALA A 61 -12.61 -2.16 -2.71
CA ALA A 61 -12.49 -0.76 -2.30
C ALA A 61 -12.51 -0.60 -0.77
N GLN A 62 -13.26 -1.46 -0.06
CA GLN A 62 -13.34 -1.42 1.39
C GLN A 62 -12.06 -1.94 2.06
N GLU A 63 -11.32 -2.85 1.42
CA GLU A 63 -10.05 -3.39 1.95
C GLU A 63 -8.86 -2.44 1.78
N GLN A 64 -8.92 -1.47 0.86
CA GLN A 64 -7.84 -0.49 0.67
C GLN A 64 -7.91 0.68 1.67
N TYR A 65 -9.06 0.84 2.32
CA TYR A 65 -9.32 1.87 3.32
C TYR A 65 -9.85 1.27 4.64
N SER A 66 -9.63 -0.02 4.89
CA SER A 66 -9.57 -0.50 6.28
C SER A 66 -8.27 0.02 6.88
N ASP A 67 -8.29 1.32 7.10
CA ASP A 67 -7.56 2.14 8.04
C ASP A 67 -7.91 1.67 9.47
N ASP A 68 -7.72 0.38 9.74
CA ASP A 68 -7.73 -0.21 11.10
C ASP A 68 -6.30 -0.64 11.48
N ASP A 69 -5.30 -0.20 10.70
CA ASP A 69 -3.87 -0.39 10.91
C ASP A 69 -3.11 0.96 10.88
N LEU A 70 -3.81 2.09 11.09
CA LEU A 70 -3.22 3.42 11.32
C LEU A 70 -3.84 4.12 12.54
N ASP A 71 -4.10 3.35 13.61
CA ASP A 71 -4.03 3.84 14.99
C ASP A 71 -2.78 3.24 15.65
N ASP A 72 -1.61 3.56 15.10
CA ASP A 72 -0.35 3.56 15.85
C ASP A 72 0.45 4.81 15.47
N ASP A 73 -0.23 5.96 15.55
CA ASP A 73 0.44 7.21 15.89
C ASP A 73 0.82 7.14 17.39
N GLU A 74 1.61 6.12 17.77
CA GLU A 74 2.67 6.36 18.74
C GLU A 74 3.59 7.37 18.03
N GLU A 75 3.22 8.66 18.13
CA GLU A 75 4.22 9.72 18.15
C GLU A 75 5.36 9.14 18.99
N GLU A 76 6.45 8.77 18.33
CA GLU A 76 7.68 8.36 18.97
C GLU A 76 8.19 9.64 19.67
N GLN A 77 7.51 10.00 20.75
CA GLN A 77 7.96 10.96 21.73
C GLN A 77 9.36 10.43 22.03
N PRO A 78 10.43 11.19 21.72
CA PRO A 78 11.77 10.72 21.98
C PRO A 78 11.79 10.40 23.46
N ALA A 79 11.80 9.09 23.79
CA ALA A 79 11.55 8.61 25.13
C ALA A 79 12.42 9.45 26.04
N ALA A 80 11.79 10.25 26.91
CA ALA A 80 12.49 11.23 27.71
C ALA A 80 13.67 10.49 28.35
N PRO A 81 14.93 10.91 28.08
CA PRO A 81 16.08 10.07 28.38
C PRO A 81 16.00 9.68 29.85
N HIS A 82 16.08 8.37 30.12
CA HIS A 82 16.01 7.84 31.48
C HIS A 82 16.90 8.67 32.43
N PRO A 83 16.50 8.87 33.69
CA PRO A 83 17.27 9.67 34.64
C PRO A 83 18.72 9.17 34.79
N GLU A 84 18.95 7.87 34.55
CA GLU A 84 20.27 7.24 34.53
C GLU A 84 21.13 7.71 33.35
N THR A 85 20.58 7.92 32.14
CA THR A 85 21.32 8.43 30.98
C THR A 85 21.72 9.89 31.15
N LEU A 86 20.86 10.72 31.75
CA LEU A 86 21.19 12.09 32.11
C LEU A 86 22.30 12.16 33.16
N SER A 87 22.27 11.26 34.14
CA SER A 87 23.31 11.16 35.18
C SER A 87 24.67 10.77 34.58
N MET A 88 24.69 9.80 33.65
CA MET A 88 25.90 9.43 32.91
C MET A 88 26.45 10.59 32.07
N LEU A 89 25.58 11.35 31.37
CA LEU A 89 25.97 12.52 30.58
C LEU A 89 26.60 13.63 31.46
N LEU A 90 26.01 13.93 32.63
CA LEU A 90 26.57 14.89 33.58
C LEU A 90 27.93 14.43 34.12
N GLU A 91 28.07 13.15 34.43
CA GLU A 91 29.32 12.60 34.94
C GLU A 91 30.44 12.65 33.87
N MET A 92 30.12 12.33 32.61
CA MET A 92 31.06 12.48 31.49
C MET A 92 31.48 13.94 31.29
N GLN A 93 30.55 14.91 31.40
CA GLN A 93 30.89 16.32 31.32
C GLN A 93 31.78 16.80 32.48
N ARG A 94 31.59 16.26 33.69
CA ARG A 94 32.47 16.59 34.83
C ARG A 94 33.88 16.02 34.62
N ARG A 95 33.99 14.75 34.25
CA ARG A 95 35.30 14.09 34.00
C ARG A 95 36.11 14.75 32.87
N THR A 96 35.44 15.24 31.84
CA THR A 96 36.11 15.95 30.72
C THR A 96 36.64 17.31 31.15
N ARG A 97 35.94 18.01 32.05
CA ARG A 97 36.35 19.32 32.56
C ARG A 97 37.52 19.24 33.55
N GLU A 98 37.65 18.13 34.28
CA GLU A 98 38.76 17.90 35.23
C GLU A 98 40.04 17.39 34.55
N ARG A 99 40.00 16.99 33.27
CA ARG A 99 41.19 16.60 32.49
C ARG A 99 41.86 17.77 31.75
N GLY A 100 41.32 18.97 31.85
CA GLY A 100 41.85 20.18 31.20
C GLY A 100 42.71 21.08 32.09
N ASP A 101 42.92 20.73 33.36
CA ASP A 101 43.74 21.51 34.31
C ASP A 101 44.85 20.62 34.91
N ARG A 102 45.91 20.39 34.12
CA ARG A 102 47.23 20.03 34.61
C ARG A 102 48.32 20.43 33.62
#